data_AF-K8DZK9-F1
#
_entry.id   AF-K8DZK9-F1
#
_cell.length_a   1.000
_cell.length_b   1.000
_cell.length_c   1.000
_cell.angle_alpha   90.00
_cell.angle_beta   90.00
_cell.angle_gamma   90.00
#
_symmetry.space_group_name_H-M   'P 1'
#
loop_
_entity.id
_entity.type
_entity.pdbx_description
1 polymer ?
#
loop_
_entity_poly.entity_id
_entity_poly.type
_entity_poly.pdbx_seq_one_letter_code
_entity_poly.pdbx_strand_id
1 'polypeptide(L)'
;MGKILVIDPGHGGKDAGAVANNLLEKDLNLAVSKGIQQELKTYDVKVLLTRETDVFLSLLARSEFSNSARADYFISIHTNAGGGTGYEDFIFTNPSAVSVEAQGVIHREVMSFLSQEGFRDRGKKRANFSVLRHTTAPCILLENLFIDNPYDAKWLAQPVNLVKLAKTIAAALVKALNLTPAVLPWIPANEIAELVKDGLLNTVRDPSTVVNWGELATLLNRIRKKQVATGAAWDPVAEQQLLVQDKLLSAVRQPLLGVYWGEFATVLNRLRNRRVTGHANWDPVLEINLLLQDQLINTNRQPMDPLLWGEFATVLNRFRAIHGRGGK
;
A
#
# COMPACT_ATOMS: atom_id res chain seq x y z
N MET A 1 20.31 6.45 -10.44
CA MET A 1 20.07 5.31 -9.52
C MET A 1 19.03 5.76 -8.52
N GLY A 2 18.03 4.92 -8.24
CA GLY A 2 17.02 5.21 -7.21
C GLY A 2 17.63 5.34 -5.82
N LYS A 3 16.91 6.01 -4.90
CA LYS A 3 17.39 6.26 -3.53
C LYS A 3 17.61 4.96 -2.77
N ILE A 4 18.55 4.93 -1.82
CA ILE A 4 18.75 3.83 -0.89
C ILE A 4 18.14 4.21 0.46
N LEU A 5 17.11 3.48 0.88
CA LEU A 5 16.50 3.59 2.20
C LEU A 5 16.90 2.39 3.05
N VAL A 6 17.53 2.64 4.19
CA VAL A 6 17.76 1.60 5.20
C VAL A 6 16.67 1.66 6.25
N ILE A 7 16.02 0.53 6.50
CA ILE A 7 15.09 0.36 7.62
C ILE A 7 15.77 -0.56 8.63
N ASP A 8 15.80 -0.14 9.89
CA ASP A 8 16.39 -0.88 10.99
C ASP A 8 15.30 -1.42 11.91
N PRO A 9 14.94 -2.71 11.83
CA PRO A 9 14.09 -3.32 12.82
C PRO A 9 14.87 -3.43 14.14
N GLY A 10 14.49 -2.62 15.14
CA GLY A 10 15.12 -2.59 16.46
C GLY A 10 15.20 -3.97 17.11
N HIS A 11 16.20 -4.18 17.97
CA HIS A 11 16.44 -5.45 18.69
C HIS A 11 16.71 -6.65 17.76
N GLY A 12 16.53 -7.88 18.24
CA GLY A 12 16.69 -9.12 17.48
C GLY A 12 17.59 -10.16 18.15
N GLY A 13 17.36 -11.43 17.84
CA GLY A 13 18.05 -12.59 18.41
C GLY A 13 17.94 -12.61 19.92
N LYS A 14 19.09 -12.52 20.59
CA LYS A 14 19.22 -12.52 22.06
C LYS A 14 18.67 -11.26 22.73
N ASP A 15 18.48 -10.18 21.98
CA ASP A 15 17.87 -8.95 22.46
C ASP A 15 16.40 -8.95 22.06
N ALA A 16 15.51 -9.20 23.02
CA ALA A 16 14.07 -9.20 22.78
C ALA A 16 13.47 -7.80 22.64
N GLY A 17 14.21 -6.76 23.06
CA GLY A 17 13.63 -5.47 23.41
C GLY A 17 12.70 -5.58 24.61
N ALA A 18 11.71 -4.70 24.66
CA ALA A 18 10.65 -4.78 25.64
C ALA A 18 9.79 -6.05 25.45
N VAL A 19 9.41 -6.67 26.57
CA VAL A 19 8.56 -7.87 26.61
C VAL A 19 7.42 -7.62 27.58
N ALA A 20 6.20 -7.59 27.06
CA ALA A 20 4.98 -7.39 27.85
C ALA A 20 3.78 -7.91 27.07
N ASN A 21 2.68 -8.24 27.76
CA ASN A 21 1.40 -8.61 27.13
C ASN A 21 1.51 -9.77 26.10
N ASN A 22 2.44 -10.71 26.32
CA ASN A 22 2.79 -11.81 25.39
C ASN A 22 3.32 -11.36 24.02
N LEU A 23 3.82 -10.13 23.94
CA LEU A 23 4.46 -9.56 22.76
C LEU A 23 5.95 -9.38 23.02
N LEU A 24 6.73 -9.53 21.96
CA LEU A 24 8.15 -9.22 21.94
C LEU A 24 8.36 -8.05 20.98
N GLU A 25 8.99 -6.98 21.44
CA GLU A 25 9.25 -5.80 20.62
C GLU A 25 10.00 -6.16 19.33
N LYS A 26 11.02 -7.03 19.42
CA LYS A 26 11.79 -7.46 18.24
C LYS A 26 10.93 -8.06 17.11
N ASP A 27 9.83 -8.72 17.44
CA ASP A 27 8.96 -9.39 16.47
C ASP A 27 8.03 -8.38 15.80
N LEU A 28 7.46 -7.46 16.59
CA LEU A 28 6.66 -6.34 16.09
C LEU A 28 7.49 -5.46 15.15
N ASN A 29 8.70 -5.08 15.57
CA ASN A 29 9.60 -4.24 14.79
C ASN A 29 9.96 -4.90 13.45
N LEU A 30 10.24 -6.21 13.44
CA LEU A 30 10.53 -6.95 12.20
C LEU A 30 9.30 -7.04 11.28
N ALA A 31 8.13 -7.32 11.84
CA ALA A 31 6.89 -7.43 11.08
C ALA A 31 6.53 -6.11 10.39
N VAL A 32 6.56 -4.99 11.12
CA VAL A 32 6.29 -3.65 10.58
C VAL A 32 7.32 -3.28 9.52
N SER A 33 8.62 -3.52 9.77
CA SER A 33 9.69 -3.20 8.82
C SER A 33 9.57 -3.97 7.51
N LYS A 34 9.23 -5.27 7.57
CA LYS A 34 8.95 -6.08 6.36
C LYS A 34 7.72 -5.59 5.62
N GLY A 35 6.69 -5.17 6.35
CA GLY A 35 5.52 -4.53 5.75
C GLY A 35 5.91 -3.26 4.98
N ILE A 36 6.70 -2.37 5.59
CA ILE A 36 7.16 -1.14 4.92
C ILE A 36 7.99 -1.48 3.67
N GLN A 37 8.94 -2.43 3.77
CA GLN A 37 9.73 -2.88 2.62
C GLN A 37 8.84 -3.38 1.49
N GLN A 38 7.79 -4.16 1.81
CA GLN A 38 6.85 -4.69 0.81
C GLN A 38 6.04 -3.59 0.12
N GLU A 39 5.54 -2.60 0.85
CA GLU A 39 4.78 -1.48 0.30
C GLU A 39 5.64 -0.57 -0.59
N LEU A 40 6.93 -0.44 -0.28
CA LEU A 40 7.86 0.39 -1.04
C LEU A 40 8.42 -0.29 -2.32
N LYS A 41 8.11 -1.57 -2.57
CA LYS A 41 8.58 -2.29 -3.79
C LYS A 41 8.13 -1.66 -5.10
N THR A 42 7.05 -0.90 -5.09
CA THR A 42 6.50 -0.22 -6.28
C THR A 42 7.08 1.19 -6.49
N TYR A 43 8.06 1.60 -5.69
CA TYR A 43 8.70 2.92 -5.76
C TYR A 43 10.16 2.79 -6.19
N ASP A 44 10.71 3.83 -6.82
CA ASP A 44 12.11 3.91 -7.25
C ASP A 44 13.04 4.13 -6.05
N VAL A 45 13.07 3.13 -5.17
CA VAL A 45 13.84 3.10 -3.94
C VAL A 45 14.34 1.68 -3.69
N LYS A 46 15.61 1.56 -3.36
CA LYS A 46 16.20 0.32 -2.85
C LYS A 46 16.06 0.29 -1.34
N VAL A 47 15.17 -0.56 -0.84
CA VAL A 47 14.95 -0.73 0.60
C VAL A 47 15.77 -1.88 1.15
N LEU A 48 16.68 -1.57 2.07
CA LEU A 48 17.53 -2.53 2.77
C LEU A 48 17.09 -2.64 4.23
N LEU A 49 16.98 -3.86 4.75
CA LEU A 49 16.78 -4.08 6.18
C LEU A 49 18.11 -4.36 6.86
N THR A 50 18.37 -3.77 8.03
CA THR A 50 19.56 -4.16 8.82
C THR A 50 19.51 -5.64 9.20
N ARG A 51 18.31 -6.18 9.46
CA ARG A 51 18.03 -7.62 9.63
C ARG A 51 16.75 -8.05 8.92
N GLU A 52 16.77 -9.20 8.26
CA GLU A 52 15.59 -9.81 7.64
C GLU A 52 15.01 -10.97 8.46
N THR A 53 15.74 -11.44 9.46
CA THR A 53 15.38 -12.55 10.34
C THR A 53 15.58 -12.17 11.81
N ASP A 54 15.25 -13.08 12.72
CA ASP A 54 15.48 -12.89 14.15
C ASP A 54 16.96 -13.09 14.51
N VAL A 55 17.78 -12.09 14.20
CA VAL A 55 19.22 -12.07 14.49
C VAL A 55 19.59 -10.82 15.26
N PHE A 56 20.58 -10.96 16.15
CA PHE A 56 21.08 -9.85 16.95
C PHE A 56 22.09 -9.01 16.14
N LEU A 57 21.92 -7.69 16.19
CA LEU A 57 22.89 -6.71 15.72
C LEU A 57 23.19 -5.68 16.81
N SER A 58 24.47 -5.38 17.01
CA SER A 58 24.88 -4.29 17.89
C SER A 58 24.41 -2.94 17.33
N LEU A 59 24.28 -1.93 18.21
CA LEU A 59 23.87 -0.60 17.79
C LEU A 59 24.82 0.01 16.74
N LEU A 60 26.13 -0.21 16.89
CA LEU A 60 27.12 0.25 15.92
C LEU A 60 27.01 -0.47 14.58
N ALA A 61 26.81 -1.80 14.58
CA ALA A 61 26.66 -2.57 13.35
C ALA A 61 25.46 -2.08 12.50
N ARG A 62 24.38 -1.61 13.12
CA ARG A 62 23.21 -1.04 12.43
C ARG A 62 23.57 0.25 11.69
N SER A 63 24.27 1.16 12.37
CA SER A 63 24.76 2.40 11.75
C SER A 63 25.81 2.14 10.68
N GLU A 64 26.76 1.22 10.94
CA GLU A 64 27.79 0.83 9.97
C GLU A 64 27.20 0.21 8.71
N PHE A 65 26.16 -0.62 8.85
CA PHE A 65 25.41 -1.15 7.70
C PHE A 65 24.85 -0.02 6.84
N SER A 66 24.20 0.97 7.46
CA SER A 66 23.64 2.13 6.77
C SER A 66 24.70 2.97 6.06
N ASN A 67 25.79 3.28 6.77
CA ASN A 67 26.89 4.08 6.26
C ASN A 67 27.61 3.38 5.11
N SER A 68 27.84 2.06 5.23
CA SER A 68 28.50 1.25 4.20
C SER A 68 27.64 1.11 2.94
N ALA A 69 26.32 1.02 3.10
CA ALA A 69 25.38 1.03 2.00
C ALA A 69 25.27 2.40 1.30
N ARG A 70 25.87 3.46 1.89
CA ARG A 70 25.70 4.86 1.48
C ARG A 70 24.23 5.23 1.38
N ALA A 71 23.47 4.88 2.42
CA ALA A 71 22.04 5.14 2.47
C ALA A 71 21.73 6.64 2.31
N ASP A 72 20.69 6.96 1.57
CA ASP A 72 20.15 8.32 1.48
C ASP A 72 19.33 8.66 2.72
N TYR A 73 18.71 7.65 3.35
CA TYR A 73 17.93 7.77 4.58
C TYR A 73 18.01 6.52 5.44
N PHE A 74 17.87 6.69 6.75
CA PHE A 74 17.81 5.62 7.75
C PHE A 74 16.59 5.76 8.66
N ILE A 75 15.78 4.71 8.79
CA ILE A 75 14.59 4.70 9.64
C ILE A 75 14.68 3.52 10.60
N SER A 76 14.80 3.79 11.90
CA SER A 76 14.75 2.74 12.93
C SER A 76 13.33 2.57 13.44
N ILE A 77 12.87 1.32 13.51
CA ILE A 77 11.51 0.95 13.90
C ILE A 77 11.57 0.29 15.27
N HIS A 78 10.89 0.90 16.24
CA HIS A 78 10.78 0.46 17.62
C HIS A 78 9.31 0.44 18.10
N THR A 79 9.09 -0.22 19.24
CA THR A 79 7.83 -0.23 19.99
C THR A 79 8.14 0.07 21.45
N ASN A 80 7.55 1.13 21.97
CA ASN A 80 7.96 1.74 23.23
C ASN A 80 7.55 0.91 24.46
N ALA A 81 8.09 1.26 25.62
CA ALA A 81 7.68 0.77 26.94
C ALA A 81 7.95 1.84 28.03
N GLY A 82 7.56 1.57 29.27
CA GLY A 82 7.80 2.46 30.41
C GLY A 82 6.55 3.23 30.87
N GLY A 83 5.36 2.65 30.72
CA GLY A 83 4.11 3.17 31.29
C GLY A 83 3.45 4.31 30.50
N GLY A 84 3.71 4.41 29.19
CA GLY A 84 3.10 5.40 28.29
C GLY A 84 1.96 4.83 27.42
N THR A 85 1.51 5.63 26.44
CA THR A 85 0.60 5.23 25.34
C THR A 85 0.75 6.22 24.20
N GLY A 86 0.63 5.75 22.96
CA GLY A 86 0.67 6.57 21.75
C GLY A 86 2.03 6.65 21.07
N TYR A 87 2.15 7.52 20.08
CA TYR A 87 3.28 7.54 19.15
C TYR A 87 4.21 8.72 19.39
N GLU A 88 5.52 8.47 19.28
CA GLU A 88 6.59 9.47 19.26
C GLU A 88 7.67 9.08 18.26
N ASP A 89 8.46 10.06 17.83
CA ASP A 89 9.63 9.81 17.02
C ASP A 89 10.80 10.70 17.45
N PHE A 90 12.01 10.23 17.12
CA PHE A 90 13.26 10.80 17.57
C PHE A 90 14.19 11.03 16.40
N ILE A 91 14.82 12.20 16.39
CA ILE A 91 16.02 12.48 15.60
C ILE A 91 17.20 12.72 16.55
N PHE A 92 18.41 12.74 16.01
CA PHE A 92 19.60 13.02 16.81
C PHE A 92 19.50 14.39 17.49
N THR A 93 20.15 14.57 18.65
CA THR A 93 20.21 15.85 19.38
C THR A 93 20.70 17.01 18.50
N ASN A 94 21.68 16.75 17.63
CA ASN A 94 22.16 17.69 16.61
C ASN A 94 21.85 17.15 15.20
N PRO A 95 20.59 17.21 14.74
CA PRO A 95 20.16 16.55 13.52
C PRO A 95 20.52 17.37 12.27
N SER A 96 20.57 16.70 11.13
CA SER A 96 20.57 17.38 9.83
C SER A 96 19.24 18.11 9.59
N ALA A 97 19.25 19.17 8.77
CA ALA A 97 18.02 19.85 8.36
C ALA A 97 17.04 18.88 7.65
N VAL A 98 17.59 17.94 6.87
CA VAL A 98 16.83 16.90 6.17
C VAL A 98 16.11 15.97 7.15
N SER A 99 16.76 15.57 8.26
CA SER A 99 16.11 14.79 9.33
C SER A 99 14.96 15.57 9.98
N VAL A 100 15.13 16.88 10.22
CA VAL A 100 14.08 17.73 10.81
C VAL A 100 12.86 17.83 9.91
N GLU A 101 13.07 18.05 8.61
CA GLU A 101 11.99 18.12 7.62
C GLU A 101 11.27 16.78 7.49
N ALA A 102 12.02 15.70 7.29
CA ALA A 102 11.47 14.36 7.15
C ALA A 102 10.69 13.94 8.41
N GLN A 103 11.20 14.23 9.62
CA GLN A 103 10.47 13.99 10.86
C GLN A 103 9.14 14.76 10.89
N GLY A 104 9.13 16.02 10.45
CA GLY A 104 7.91 16.82 10.34
C GLY A 104 6.84 16.20 9.45
N VAL A 105 7.24 15.66 8.30
CA VAL A 105 6.31 14.98 7.37
C VAL A 105 5.87 13.63 7.94
N ILE A 106 6.81 12.78 8.37
CA ILE A 106 6.51 11.43 8.84
C ILE A 106 5.59 11.47 10.06
N HIS A 107 5.92 12.29 11.05
CA HIS A 107 5.14 12.43 12.27
C HIS A 107 3.69 12.82 11.96
N ARG A 108 3.49 13.84 11.12
CA ARG A 108 2.16 14.33 10.75
C ARG A 108 1.34 13.25 10.06
N GLU A 109 1.92 12.55 9.10
CA GLU A 109 1.23 11.53 8.33
C GLU A 109 0.88 10.32 9.20
N VAL A 110 1.81 9.83 10.02
CA VAL A 110 1.57 8.72 10.95
C VAL A 110 0.52 9.09 12.00
N MET A 111 0.62 10.29 12.60
CA MET A 111 -0.36 10.75 13.58
C MET A 111 -1.74 11.00 12.97
N SER A 112 -1.83 11.43 11.70
CA SER A 112 -3.12 11.60 11.02
C SER A 112 -3.93 10.31 10.98
N PHE A 113 -3.25 9.16 10.90
CA PHE A 113 -3.87 7.84 10.96
C PHE A 113 -4.07 7.37 12.41
N LEU A 114 -3.02 7.41 13.24
CA LEU A 114 -3.08 6.86 14.61
C LEU A 114 -4.06 7.61 15.52
N SER A 115 -4.26 8.92 15.31
CA SER A 115 -5.28 9.68 16.05
C SER A 115 -6.70 9.22 15.74
N GLN A 116 -6.98 8.75 14.52
CA GLN A 116 -8.30 8.18 14.16
C GLN A 116 -8.53 6.82 14.83
N GLU A 117 -7.45 6.09 15.14
CA GLU A 117 -7.48 4.84 15.89
C GLU A 117 -7.45 5.09 17.42
N GLY A 118 -7.48 6.36 17.87
CA GLY A 118 -7.57 6.76 19.27
C GLY A 118 -6.24 6.92 20.01
N PHE A 119 -5.11 6.86 19.31
CA PHE A 119 -3.79 6.96 19.93
C PHE A 119 -3.33 8.40 20.14
N ARG A 120 -2.62 8.60 21.26
CA ARG A 120 -2.09 9.89 21.67
C ARG A 120 -0.87 10.31 20.83
N ASP A 121 -0.84 11.58 20.46
CA ASP A 121 0.38 12.25 19.98
C ASP A 121 1.30 12.56 21.17
N ARG A 122 2.51 12.00 21.16
CA ARG A 122 3.55 12.28 22.18
C ARG A 122 4.68 13.17 21.66
N GLY A 123 4.53 13.66 20.43
CA GLY A 123 5.36 14.68 19.82
C GLY A 123 6.63 14.16 19.17
N LYS A 124 7.23 15.07 18.40
CA LYS A 124 8.56 14.95 17.81
C LYS A 124 9.61 15.24 18.87
N LYS A 125 10.60 14.38 19.00
CA LYS A 125 11.65 14.48 20.02
C LYS A 125 13.04 14.44 19.41
N ARG A 126 14.01 14.78 20.25
CA ARG A 126 15.43 14.61 19.95
C ARG A 126 16.11 13.80 21.06
N ALA A 127 16.95 12.86 20.68
CA ALA A 127 17.68 12.02 21.63
C ALA A 127 19.07 11.64 21.11
N ASN A 128 19.97 11.31 22.04
CA ASN A 128 21.34 10.89 21.75
C ASN A 128 21.46 9.37 21.59
N PHE A 129 20.52 8.75 20.86
CA PHE A 129 20.53 7.32 20.60
C PHE A 129 21.70 6.96 19.68
N SER A 130 22.37 5.83 19.98
CA SER A 130 23.57 5.40 19.26
C SER A 130 23.33 5.30 17.74
N VAL A 131 22.23 4.66 17.34
CA VAL A 131 21.87 4.49 15.93
C VAL A 131 21.57 5.82 15.21
N LEU A 132 21.17 6.87 15.92
CA LEU A 132 20.97 8.20 15.35
C LEU A 132 22.27 9.01 15.31
N ARG A 133 23.11 8.87 16.34
CA ARG A 133 24.39 9.58 16.46
C ARG A 133 25.44 9.09 15.45
N HIS A 134 25.49 7.78 15.20
CA HIS A 134 26.56 7.16 14.39
C HIS A 134 26.17 6.93 12.92
N THR A 135 24.93 7.23 12.54
CA THR A 135 24.47 7.14 11.14
C THR A 135 24.72 8.46 10.42
N THR A 136 25.38 8.41 9.26
CA THR A 136 25.72 9.60 8.46
C THR A 136 24.56 10.09 7.60
N ALA A 137 23.67 9.19 7.20
CA ALA A 137 22.45 9.53 6.47
C ALA A 137 21.46 10.28 7.38
N PRO A 138 20.58 11.14 6.81
CA PRO A 138 19.39 11.61 7.51
C PRO A 138 18.63 10.45 8.16
N CYS A 139 18.51 10.50 9.49
CA CYS A 139 17.98 9.41 10.29
C CYS A 139 16.84 9.83 11.23
N ILE A 140 15.90 8.91 11.47
CA ILE A 140 14.77 9.03 12.40
C ILE A 140 14.55 7.66 13.05
N LEU A 141 14.17 7.64 14.33
CA LEU A 141 13.71 6.46 15.06
C LEU A 141 12.23 6.66 15.42
N LEU A 142 11.39 5.66 15.12
CA LEU A 142 9.95 5.69 15.37
C LEU A 142 9.62 4.76 16.54
N GLU A 143 8.94 5.28 17.56
CA GLU A 143 8.39 4.50 18.66
C GLU A 143 6.88 4.29 18.44
N ASN A 144 6.54 3.11 17.93
CA ASN A 144 5.20 2.79 17.45
C ASN A 144 4.34 2.22 18.58
N LEU A 145 3.76 3.12 19.40
CA LEU A 145 2.91 2.75 20.53
C LEU A 145 3.68 2.07 21.68
N PHE A 146 3.01 1.70 22.76
CA PHE A 146 3.61 1.14 23.98
C PHE A 146 3.24 -0.33 24.18
N ILE A 147 4.21 -1.24 24.11
CA ILE A 147 3.99 -2.69 24.23
C ILE A 147 3.52 -3.10 25.63
N ASP A 148 3.85 -2.32 26.67
CA ASP A 148 3.45 -2.56 28.06
C ASP A 148 2.09 -1.93 28.41
N ASN A 149 1.55 -1.08 27.55
CA ASN A 149 0.21 -0.52 27.71
C ASN A 149 -0.85 -1.50 27.18
N PRO A 150 -1.83 -1.94 27.97
CA PRO A 150 -2.81 -2.93 27.52
C PRO A 150 -3.64 -2.51 26.31
N TYR A 151 -3.90 -1.21 26.11
CA TYR A 151 -4.68 -0.71 24.99
C TYR A 151 -3.87 -0.77 23.68
N ASP A 152 -2.66 -0.19 23.71
CA ASP A 152 -1.71 -0.23 22.60
C ASP A 152 -1.34 -1.68 22.25
N ALA A 153 -1.01 -2.50 23.25
CA ALA A 153 -0.63 -3.90 23.07
C ALA A 153 -1.74 -4.72 22.40
N LYS A 154 -3.00 -4.53 22.82
CA LYS A 154 -4.15 -5.21 22.20
C LYS A 154 -4.27 -4.86 20.71
N TRP A 155 -3.99 -3.62 20.34
CA TRP A 155 -4.00 -3.17 18.96
C TRP A 155 -2.80 -3.73 18.17
N LEU A 156 -1.60 -3.68 18.74
CA LEU A 156 -0.35 -4.21 18.15
C LEU A 156 -0.40 -5.73 17.95
N ALA A 157 -1.10 -6.46 18.81
CA ALA A 157 -1.26 -7.91 18.70
C ALA A 157 -2.05 -8.35 17.45
N GLN A 158 -2.73 -7.44 16.75
CA GLN A 158 -3.54 -7.77 15.57
C GLN A 158 -2.68 -7.66 14.29
N PRO A 159 -2.49 -8.75 13.51
CA PRO A 159 -1.71 -8.69 12.27
C PRO A 159 -2.22 -7.66 11.26
N VAL A 160 -3.54 -7.48 11.18
CA VAL A 160 -4.16 -6.46 10.31
C VAL A 160 -3.74 -5.04 10.68
N ASN A 161 -3.52 -4.77 11.97
CA ASN A 161 -3.11 -3.46 12.45
C ASN A 161 -1.64 -3.18 12.17
N LEU A 162 -0.76 -4.20 12.28
CA LEU A 162 0.63 -4.09 11.85
C LEU A 162 0.75 -3.80 10.35
N VAL A 163 -0.11 -4.39 9.53
CA VAL A 163 -0.20 -4.07 8.09
C VAL A 163 -0.66 -2.63 7.86
N LYS A 164 -1.68 -2.15 8.58
CA LYS A 164 -2.11 -0.74 8.50
C LYS A 164 -0.98 0.22 8.89
N LEU A 165 -0.30 -0.06 10.01
CA LEU A 165 0.81 0.76 10.48
C LEU A 165 1.94 0.82 9.44
N ALA A 166 2.35 -0.34 8.92
CA ALA A 166 3.39 -0.42 7.89
C ALA A 166 3.02 0.36 6.63
N LYS A 167 1.78 0.27 6.17
CA LYS A 167 1.25 1.05 5.03
C LYS A 167 1.29 2.55 5.29
N THR A 168 0.86 2.98 6.47
CA THR A 168 0.88 4.38 6.86
C THR A 168 2.30 4.91 6.90
N ILE A 169 3.25 4.18 7.51
CA ILE A 169 4.65 4.59 7.55
C ILE A 169 5.24 4.62 6.14
N ALA A 170 4.98 3.61 5.30
CA ALA A 170 5.44 3.60 3.90
C ALA A 170 4.92 4.82 3.12
N ALA A 171 3.64 5.15 3.22
CA ALA A 171 3.06 6.34 2.58
C ALA A 171 3.68 7.65 3.10
N ALA A 172 3.95 7.72 4.40
CA ALA A 172 4.64 8.84 5.02
C ALA A 172 6.07 8.99 4.50
N LEU A 173 6.80 7.88 4.32
CA LEU A 173 8.14 7.85 3.74
C LEU A 173 8.14 8.26 2.27
N VAL A 174 7.17 7.80 1.48
CA VAL A 174 7.02 8.23 0.07
C VAL A 174 6.94 9.75 -0.02
N LYS A 175 6.13 10.39 0.83
CA LYS A 175 6.00 11.84 0.89
C LYS A 175 7.27 12.52 1.39
N ALA A 176 7.81 12.05 2.52
CA ALA A 176 8.96 12.68 3.16
C ALA A 176 10.25 12.59 2.34
N LEU A 177 10.42 11.50 1.59
CA LEU A 177 11.61 11.25 0.78
C LEU A 177 11.41 11.63 -0.69
N ASN A 178 10.23 12.14 -1.08
CA ASN A 178 9.84 12.40 -2.46
C ASN A 178 10.10 11.18 -3.38
N LEU A 179 9.64 10.00 -2.96
CA LEU A 179 9.82 8.78 -3.73
C LEU A 179 8.85 8.76 -4.91
N THR A 180 9.38 8.52 -6.11
CA THR A 180 8.56 8.33 -7.31
C THR A 180 8.20 6.86 -7.46
N PRO A 181 7.05 6.52 -8.08
CA PRO A 181 6.78 5.15 -8.49
C PRO A 181 7.94 4.59 -9.34
N ALA A 182 8.34 3.35 -9.11
CA ALA A 182 9.34 2.70 -9.93
C ALA A 182 8.81 2.55 -11.35
N VAL A 183 9.67 2.79 -12.34
CA VAL A 183 9.43 2.32 -13.72
C VAL A 183 9.76 0.83 -13.75
N LEU A 184 8.91 0.02 -13.11
CA LEU A 184 8.98 -1.42 -13.25
C LEU A 184 8.61 -1.76 -14.69
N PRO A 185 9.26 -2.76 -15.34
CA PRO A 185 8.73 -3.30 -16.57
C PRO A 185 7.28 -3.70 -16.29
N TRP A 186 6.34 -3.20 -17.09
CA TRP A 186 4.96 -3.64 -16.99
C TRP A 186 4.95 -5.13 -17.31
N ILE A 187 4.67 -5.95 -16.29
CA ILE A 187 4.56 -7.41 -16.41
C ILE A 187 3.07 -7.76 -16.20
N PRO A 188 2.29 -7.82 -17.28
CA PRO A 188 0.84 -8.04 -17.20
C PRO A 188 0.44 -9.33 -16.46
N ALA A 189 1.28 -10.35 -16.54
CA ALA A 189 1.06 -11.62 -15.86
C ALA A 189 1.05 -11.49 -14.32
N ASN A 190 1.87 -10.58 -13.76
CA ASN A 190 1.91 -10.37 -12.32
C ASN A 190 0.63 -9.69 -11.81
N GLU A 191 0.08 -8.76 -12.59
CA GLU A 191 -1.18 -8.08 -12.27
C GLU A 191 -2.34 -9.08 -12.21
N ILE A 192 -2.38 -10.02 -13.15
CA ILE A 192 -3.36 -11.11 -13.17
C ILE A 192 -3.14 -12.07 -11.99
N ALA A 193 -1.88 -12.42 -11.69
CA ALA A 193 -1.54 -13.29 -10.56
C ALA A 193 -1.98 -12.67 -9.21
N GLU A 194 -1.93 -11.34 -9.07
CA GLU A 194 -2.42 -10.65 -7.88
C GLU A 194 -3.95 -10.78 -7.73
N LEU A 195 -4.71 -10.68 -8.81
CA LEU A 195 -6.16 -10.92 -8.78
C LEU A 195 -6.50 -12.36 -8.40
N VAL A 196 -5.70 -13.34 -8.84
CA VAL A 196 -5.85 -14.75 -8.44
C VAL A 196 -5.55 -14.92 -6.96
N LYS A 197 -4.42 -14.37 -6.50
CA LYS A 197 -4.00 -14.41 -5.10
C LYS A 197 -5.07 -13.84 -4.16
N ASP A 198 -5.73 -12.77 -4.58
CA ASP A 198 -6.78 -12.10 -3.81
C ASP A 198 -8.17 -12.75 -3.98
N GLY A 199 -8.28 -13.89 -4.69
CA GLY A 199 -9.52 -14.64 -4.87
C GLY A 199 -10.53 -13.97 -5.82
N LEU A 200 -10.12 -12.91 -6.54
CA LEU A 200 -10.98 -12.22 -7.51
C LEU A 200 -11.04 -12.93 -8.86
N LEU A 201 -10.04 -13.74 -9.17
CA LEU A 201 -9.95 -14.52 -10.40
C LEU A 201 -9.73 -15.99 -10.03
N ASN A 202 -10.51 -16.91 -10.60
CA ASN A 202 -10.41 -18.33 -10.26
C ASN A 202 -9.33 -19.06 -11.08
N THR A 203 -8.96 -18.52 -12.24
CA THR A 203 -8.01 -19.12 -13.20
C THR A 203 -7.18 -18.04 -13.86
N VAL A 204 -5.87 -18.25 -13.99
CA VAL A 204 -4.98 -17.33 -14.69
C VAL A 204 -5.47 -17.09 -16.12
N ARG A 205 -5.39 -15.85 -16.59
CA ARG A 205 -5.73 -15.42 -17.95
C ARG A 205 -4.48 -15.06 -18.73
N ASP A 206 -4.50 -15.30 -20.04
CA ASP A 206 -3.46 -14.79 -20.94
C ASP A 206 -3.61 -13.25 -21.02
N PRO A 207 -2.57 -12.47 -20.66
CA PRO A 207 -2.68 -11.03 -20.63
C PRO A 207 -2.98 -10.35 -21.97
N SER A 208 -2.74 -11.04 -23.09
CA SER A 208 -3.00 -10.53 -24.45
C SER A 208 -4.42 -10.78 -24.94
N THR A 209 -5.23 -11.52 -24.18
CA THR A 209 -6.62 -11.83 -24.55
C THR A 209 -7.58 -10.72 -24.13
N VAL A 210 -8.66 -10.55 -24.90
CA VAL A 210 -9.67 -9.51 -24.67
C VAL A 210 -10.59 -9.93 -23.52
N VAL A 211 -10.90 -8.98 -22.63
CA VAL A 211 -11.91 -9.15 -21.58
C VAL A 211 -13.30 -9.05 -22.20
N ASN A 212 -14.17 -10.02 -21.92
CA ASN A 212 -15.57 -9.94 -22.35
C ASN A 212 -16.49 -9.33 -21.28
N TRP A 213 -17.70 -8.94 -21.70
CA TRP A 213 -18.69 -8.31 -20.81
C TRP A 213 -19.10 -9.14 -19.60
N GLY A 214 -19.20 -10.46 -19.75
CA GLY A 214 -19.48 -11.38 -18.64
C GLY A 214 -18.36 -11.40 -17.60
N GLU A 215 -17.11 -11.46 -18.05
CA GLU A 215 -15.92 -11.45 -17.21
C GLU A 215 -15.75 -10.13 -16.46
N LEU A 216 -15.90 -9.00 -17.17
CA LEU A 216 -15.86 -7.67 -16.57
C LEU A 216 -16.90 -7.56 -15.46
N ALA A 217 -18.15 -7.94 -15.73
CA ALA A 217 -19.24 -7.85 -14.75
C ALA A 217 -18.95 -8.72 -13.52
N THR A 218 -18.51 -9.95 -13.73
CA THR A 218 -18.15 -10.88 -12.65
C THR A 218 -17.09 -10.27 -11.71
N LEU A 219 -16.00 -9.73 -12.26
CA LEU A 219 -14.91 -9.17 -11.44
C LEU A 219 -15.32 -7.91 -10.71
N LEU A 220 -16.08 -7.01 -11.35
CA LEU A 220 -16.59 -5.82 -10.68
C LEU A 220 -17.56 -6.20 -9.55
N ASN A 221 -18.44 -7.18 -9.74
CA ASN A 221 -19.35 -7.66 -8.70
C ASN A 221 -18.60 -8.25 -7.49
N ARG A 222 -17.52 -9.01 -7.73
CA ARG A 222 -16.63 -9.50 -6.65
C ARG A 222 -15.98 -8.37 -5.88
N ILE A 223 -15.44 -7.35 -6.57
CA ILE A 223 -14.86 -6.15 -5.93
C ILE A 223 -15.90 -5.43 -5.08
N ARG A 224 -17.15 -5.41 -5.53
CA ARG A 224 -18.30 -4.80 -4.87
C ARG A 224 -18.96 -5.71 -3.82
N LYS A 225 -18.40 -6.89 -3.57
CA LYS A 225 -18.90 -7.91 -2.64
C LYS A 225 -20.34 -8.37 -2.90
N LYS A 226 -20.79 -8.33 -4.16
CA LYS A 226 -22.06 -8.94 -4.58
C LYS A 226 -21.85 -10.46 -4.68
N GLN A 227 -22.89 -11.23 -4.37
CA GLN A 227 -22.86 -12.67 -4.63
C GLN A 227 -22.84 -12.91 -6.14
N VAL A 228 -21.90 -13.74 -6.57
CA VAL A 228 -21.67 -14.09 -7.99
C VAL A 228 -21.66 -15.61 -8.14
N ALA A 229 -22.26 -16.11 -9.20
CA ALA A 229 -22.25 -17.54 -9.49
C ALA A 229 -20.92 -17.93 -10.17
N THR A 230 -20.40 -19.13 -9.92
CA THR A 230 -19.09 -19.57 -10.45
C THR A 230 -19.12 -20.99 -10.99
N GLY A 231 -18.16 -21.32 -11.85
CA GLY A 231 -18.03 -22.67 -12.43
C GLY A 231 -19.21 -23.04 -13.33
N ALA A 232 -19.78 -24.23 -13.14
CA ALA A 232 -20.91 -24.73 -13.91
C ALA A 232 -22.20 -23.88 -13.77
N ALA A 233 -22.26 -23.00 -12.77
CA ALA A 233 -23.37 -22.09 -12.53
C ALA A 233 -23.09 -20.65 -13.03
N TRP A 234 -21.97 -20.40 -13.71
CA TRP A 234 -21.64 -19.05 -14.19
C TRP A 234 -22.67 -18.55 -15.22
N ASP A 235 -23.41 -17.51 -14.86
CA ASP A 235 -24.39 -16.84 -15.71
C ASP A 235 -23.94 -15.41 -16.01
N PRO A 236 -23.26 -15.17 -17.15
CA PRO A 236 -22.70 -13.87 -17.46
C PRO A 236 -23.76 -12.82 -17.85
N VAL A 237 -25.02 -13.22 -18.08
CA VAL A 237 -26.14 -12.29 -18.26
C VAL A 237 -26.58 -11.78 -16.89
N ALA A 238 -26.77 -12.67 -15.91
CA ALA A 238 -27.14 -12.30 -14.55
C ALA A 238 -26.08 -11.38 -13.89
N GLU A 239 -24.79 -11.65 -14.12
CA GLU A 239 -23.71 -10.79 -13.63
C GLU A 239 -23.82 -9.35 -14.15
N GLN A 240 -24.17 -9.18 -15.43
CA GLN A 240 -24.38 -7.87 -16.03
C GLN A 240 -25.67 -7.20 -15.52
N GLN A 241 -26.72 -7.96 -15.22
CA GLN A 241 -27.96 -7.41 -14.66
C GLN A 241 -27.71 -6.72 -13.32
N LEU A 242 -26.79 -7.22 -12.49
CA LEU A 242 -26.37 -6.56 -11.25
C LEU A 242 -25.73 -5.19 -11.53
N LEU A 243 -24.93 -5.06 -12.59
CA LEU A 243 -24.38 -3.76 -13.00
C LEU A 243 -25.45 -2.80 -13.51
N VAL A 244 -26.47 -3.31 -14.20
CA VAL A 244 -27.61 -2.51 -14.69
C VAL A 244 -28.46 -2.01 -13.54
N GLN A 245 -28.80 -2.89 -12.58
CA GLN A 245 -29.57 -2.54 -11.38
C GLN A 245 -28.89 -1.40 -10.59
N ASP A 246 -27.57 -1.46 -10.48
CA ASP A 246 -26.78 -0.47 -9.76
C ASP A 246 -26.36 0.73 -10.66
N LYS A 247 -26.94 0.86 -11.86
CA LYS A 247 -26.75 1.97 -12.81
C LYS A 247 -25.30 2.20 -13.23
N LEU A 248 -24.49 1.14 -13.22
CA LEU A 248 -23.12 1.11 -13.73
C LEU A 248 -23.11 0.82 -15.23
N LEU A 249 -24.00 -0.06 -15.67
CA LEU A 249 -24.29 -0.37 -17.06
C LEU A 249 -25.72 0.08 -17.39
N SER A 250 -26.01 0.44 -18.64
CA SER A 250 -27.36 0.85 -19.04
C SER A 250 -28.26 -0.28 -19.48
N ALA A 251 -27.68 -1.29 -20.12
CA ALA A 251 -28.36 -2.49 -20.57
C ALA A 251 -27.34 -3.63 -20.67
N VAL A 252 -27.82 -4.87 -20.53
CA VAL A 252 -27.01 -6.07 -20.75
C VAL A 252 -26.44 -6.05 -22.18
N ARG A 253 -25.16 -6.41 -22.32
CA ARG A 253 -24.45 -6.57 -23.58
C ARG A 253 -24.32 -8.05 -23.94
N GLN A 254 -23.93 -8.34 -25.18
CA GLN A 254 -23.60 -9.71 -25.59
C GLN A 254 -22.45 -10.23 -24.70
N PRO A 255 -22.68 -11.26 -23.86
CA PRO A 255 -21.75 -11.53 -22.75
C PRO A 255 -20.34 -11.93 -23.18
N LEU A 256 -20.21 -12.60 -24.33
CA LEU A 256 -18.93 -13.05 -24.87
C LEU A 256 -18.26 -12.03 -25.79
N LEU A 257 -18.88 -10.88 -26.03
CA LEU A 257 -18.29 -9.82 -26.82
C LEU A 257 -17.22 -9.09 -26.01
N GLY A 258 -16.11 -8.75 -26.66
CA GLY A 258 -15.02 -7.97 -26.08
C GLY A 258 -15.46 -6.57 -25.65
N VAL A 259 -14.86 -6.08 -24.59
CA VAL A 259 -15.09 -4.74 -24.04
C VAL A 259 -14.07 -3.78 -24.65
N TYR A 260 -14.51 -2.57 -25.02
CA TYR A 260 -13.59 -1.49 -25.43
C TYR A 260 -13.19 -0.58 -24.27
N TRP A 261 -12.04 0.08 -24.38
CA TRP A 261 -11.52 0.98 -23.36
C TRP A 261 -12.49 2.09 -22.93
N GLY A 262 -13.19 2.72 -23.88
CA GLY A 262 -14.19 3.76 -23.59
C GLY A 262 -15.36 3.24 -22.76
N GLU A 263 -15.81 2.02 -23.04
CA GLU A 263 -16.89 1.36 -22.31
C GLU A 263 -16.46 0.99 -20.89
N PHE A 264 -15.28 0.40 -20.75
CA PHE A 264 -14.71 0.08 -19.45
C PHE A 264 -14.51 1.32 -18.57
N ALA A 265 -13.94 2.39 -19.13
CA ALA A 265 -13.73 3.65 -18.42
C ALA A 265 -15.05 4.22 -17.90
N THR A 266 -16.10 4.16 -18.72
CA THR A 266 -17.45 4.60 -18.34
C THR A 266 -18.00 3.80 -17.14
N VAL A 267 -17.88 2.47 -17.17
CA VAL A 267 -18.36 1.61 -16.07
C VAL A 267 -17.55 1.87 -14.79
N LEU A 268 -16.23 2.00 -14.91
CA LEU A 268 -15.35 2.23 -13.76
C LEU A 268 -15.57 3.62 -13.15
N ASN A 269 -15.75 4.66 -13.96
CA ASN A 269 -16.07 6.02 -13.51
C ASN A 269 -17.42 6.07 -12.77
N ARG A 270 -18.42 5.32 -13.22
CA ARG A 270 -19.69 5.19 -12.49
C ARG A 270 -19.50 4.45 -11.17
N LEU A 271 -18.70 3.38 -11.15
CA LEU A 271 -18.43 2.60 -9.94
C LEU A 271 -17.79 3.47 -8.84
N ARG A 272 -16.94 4.41 -9.24
CA ARG A 272 -16.26 5.35 -8.33
C ARG A 272 -16.99 6.69 -8.13
N ASN A 273 -18.27 6.78 -8.51
CA ASN A 273 -19.09 8.01 -8.40
C ASN A 273 -18.51 9.25 -9.11
N ARG A 274 -17.73 9.06 -10.17
CA ARG A 274 -17.18 10.11 -11.04
C ARG A 274 -17.99 10.20 -12.34
N ARG A 275 -19.28 10.51 -12.27
CA ARG A 275 -20.12 10.59 -13.49
C ARG A 275 -19.70 11.76 -14.36
N VAL A 276 -19.46 11.45 -15.62
CA VAL A 276 -18.89 12.37 -16.61
C VAL A 276 -19.88 12.65 -17.70
N THR A 277 -20.43 11.59 -18.30
CA THR A 277 -21.35 11.68 -19.43
C THR A 277 -22.61 10.85 -19.22
N GLY A 278 -23.74 11.40 -19.68
CA GLY A 278 -25.00 10.68 -19.78
C GLY A 278 -25.08 9.92 -21.11
N HIS A 279 -26.09 9.04 -21.27
CA HIS A 279 -26.27 8.26 -22.50
C HIS A 279 -26.37 9.10 -23.78
N ALA A 280 -27.02 10.26 -23.70
CA ALA A 280 -27.23 11.13 -24.85
C ALA A 280 -25.94 11.84 -25.31
N ASN A 281 -24.96 11.99 -24.43
CA ASN A 281 -23.74 12.78 -24.65
C ASN A 281 -22.50 11.95 -24.31
N TRP A 282 -22.51 10.65 -24.59
CA TRP A 282 -21.40 9.75 -24.24
C TRP A 282 -20.12 10.19 -24.95
N ASP A 283 -19.11 10.55 -24.17
CA ASP A 283 -17.78 10.94 -24.66
C ASP A 283 -16.74 9.99 -24.05
N PRO A 284 -16.34 8.94 -24.77
CA PRO A 284 -15.40 7.97 -24.23
C PRO A 284 -13.97 8.51 -24.06
N VAL A 285 -13.61 9.61 -24.75
CA VAL A 285 -12.30 10.26 -24.57
C VAL A 285 -12.27 10.93 -23.20
N LEU A 286 -13.34 11.63 -22.83
CA LEU A 286 -13.45 12.27 -21.52
C LEU A 286 -13.50 11.24 -20.38
N GLU A 287 -14.17 10.11 -20.58
CA GLU A 287 -14.18 8.99 -19.62
C GLU A 287 -12.77 8.45 -19.36
N ILE A 288 -11.95 8.26 -20.41
CA ILE A 288 -10.55 7.80 -20.30
C ILE A 288 -9.67 8.86 -19.63
N ASN A 289 -9.84 10.13 -19.97
CA ASN A 289 -9.07 11.24 -19.39
C ASN A 289 -9.22 11.32 -17.86
N LEU A 290 -10.40 10.97 -17.32
CA LEU A 290 -10.58 10.93 -15.87
C LEU A 290 -9.84 9.77 -15.19
N LEU A 291 -9.66 8.65 -15.88
CA LEU A 291 -8.80 7.57 -15.37
C LEU A 291 -7.33 8.02 -15.32
N LEU A 292 -6.87 8.81 -16.30
CA LEU A 292 -5.54 9.43 -16.28
C LEU A 292 -5.39 10.43 -15.14
N GLN A 293 -6.35 11.35 -14.99
CA GLN A 293 -6.34 12.38 -13.95
C GLN A 293 -6.25 11.76 -12.55
N ASP A 294 -6.97 10.64 -12.35
CA ASP A 294 -7.01 9.91 -11.08
C ASP A 294 -5.95 8.81 -10.98
N GLN A 295 -4.97 8.79 -11.91
CA GLN A 295 -3.81 7.90 -11.90
C GLN A 295 -4.14 6.40 -11.91
N LEU A 296 -5.31 6.01 -12.41
CA LEU A 296 -5.66 4.59 -12.63
C LEU A 296 -4.96 4.02 -13.87
N ILE A 297 -4.72 4.86 -14.86
CA ILE A 297 -3.85 4.58 -16.02
C ILE A 297 -2.76 5.64 -16.11
N ASN A 298 -1.64 5.31 -16.74
CA ASN A 298 -0.47 6.18 -16.90
C ASN A 298 -0.19 6.54 -18.36
N THR A 299 -0.92 5.95 -19.30
CA THR A 299 -0.85 6.23 -20.73
C THR A 299 -2.26 6.39 -21.27
N ASN A 300 -2.45 7.30 -22.21
CA ASN A 300 -3.73 7.47 -22.87
C ASN A 300 -4.09 6.21 -23.67
N ARG A 301 -5.39 5.92 -23.80
CA ARG A 301 -5.93 4.75 -24.49
C ARG A 301 -6.91 5.20 -25.57
N GLN A 302 -6.92 4.52 -26.72
CA GLN A 302 -7.93 4.83 -27.73
C GLN A 302 -9.27 4.22 -27.30
N PRO A 303 -10.37 4.98 -27.33
CA PRO A 303 -11.70 4.51 -26.93
C PRO A 303 -12.14 3.16 -27.50
N MET A 304 -11.76 2.87 -28.74
CA MET A 304 -12.18 1.69 -29.50
C MET A 304 -11.14 0.56 -29.49
N ASP A 305 -10.03 0.71 -28.77
CA ASP A 305 -9.10 -0.39 -28.57
C ASP A 305 -9.73 -1.43 -27.64
N PRO A 306 -9.55 -2.74 -27.92
CA PRO A 306 -10.03 -3.80 -27.05
C PRO A 306 -9.32 -3.73 -25.69
N LEU A 307 -10.07 -3.93 -24.61
CA LEU A 307 -9.52 -4.04 -23.27
C LEU A 307 -8.87 -5.40 -23.08
N LEU A 308 -7.55 -5.43 -22.92
CA LEU A 308 -6.82 -6.67 -22.69
C LEU A 308 -6.78 -7.04 -21.20
N TRP A 309 -6.72 -8.34 -20.90
CA TRP A 309 -6.71 -8.87 -19.54
C TRP A 309 -5.58 -8.30 -18.68
N GLY A 310 -4.39 -8.12 -19.26
CA GLY A 310 -3.25 -7.51 -18.59
C GLY A 310 -3.53 -6.07 -18.13
N GLU A 311 -4.18 -5.31 -18.98
CA GLU A 311 -4.51 -3.91 -18.74
C GLU A 311 -5.64 -3.77 -17.73
N PHE A 312 -6.68 -4.59 -17.88
CA PHE A 312 -7.80 -4.68 -16.95
C PHE A 312 -7.32 -5.02 -15.54
N ALA A 313 -6.45 -6.02 -15.40
CA ALA A 313 -5.90 -6.41 -14.10
C ALA A 313 -5.10 -5.27 -13.46
N THR A 314 -4.26 -4.58 -14.26
CA THR A 314 -3.48 -3.42 -13.80
C THR A 314 -4.39 -2.35 -13.21
N VAL A 315 -5.47 -2.00 -13.92
CA VAL A 315 -6.40 -0.95 -13.48
C VAL A 315 -7.17 -1.38 -12.23
N LEU A 316 -7.60 -2.63 -12.14
CA LEU A 316 -8.30 -3.14 -10.96
C LEU A 316 -7.40 -3.17 -9.71
N ASN A 317 -6.14 -3.59 -9.83
CA ASN A 317 -5.21 -3.58 -8.69
C ASN A 317 -4.96 -2.15 -8.18
N ARG A 318 -4.77 -1.17 -9.08
CA ARG A 318 -4.66 0.25 -8.72
C ARG A 318 -5.93 0.79 -8.07
N PHE A 319 -7.10 0.50 -8.65
CA PHE A 319 -8.38 0.90 -8.09
C PHE A 319 -8.56 0.41 -6.65
N ARG A 320 -8.23 -0.87 -6.41
CA ARG A 320 -8.32 -1.51 -5.08
C ARG A 320 -7.27 -1.01 -4.09
N ALA A 321 -6.09 -0.61 -4.56
CA ALA A 321 -5.08 0.01 -3.72
C ALA A 321 -5.55 1.36 -3.16
N ILE A 322 -6.21 2.18 -3.99
CA ILE A 322 -6.72 3.50 -3.61
C ILE A 322 -7.94 3.42 -2.68
N HIS A 323 -8.88 2.51 -2.93
CA HIS A 323 -10.17 2.44 -2.22
C HIS A 323 -10.21 1.36 -1.12
N GLY A 324 -9.07 0.71 -0.85
CA GLY A 324 -8.95 -0.42 0.06
C GLY A 324 -9.36 -1.75 -0.57
N ARG A 325 -8.56 -2.81 -0.33
CA ARG A 325 -8.78 -4.17 -0.89
C ARG A 325 -10.09 -4.83 -0.45
N GLY A 326 -10.82 -4.20 0.49
CA GLY A 326 -12.11 -4.64 0.98
C GLY A 326 -13.11 -3.49 1.03
N GLY A 327 -13.26 -2.75 -0.07
CA GLY A 327 -14.14 -1.59 -0.23
C GLY A 327 -15.37 -1.59 0.70
N LYS A 328 -15.48 -0.53 1.49
CA LYS A 328 -16.76 -0.09 2.05
C LYS A 328 -17.47 0.73 0.99
#